data_AF-A0A1I5UR83-F1
#
_entry.id   AF-A0A1I5UR83-F1
#
_cell.length_a   1.000
_cell.length_b   1.000
_cell.length_c   1.000
_cell.angle_alpha   90.00
_cell.angle_beta   90.00
_cell.angle_gamma   90.00
#
_symmetry.space_group_name_H-M   'P 1'
#
loop_
_entity.id
_entity.type
_entity.pdbx_description
1 polymer ?
#
loop_
_entity_poly.entity_id
_entity_poly.type
_entity_poly.pdbx_seq_one_letter_code
_entity_poly.pdbx_strand_id
1 'polypeptide(L)' 'MAQLNQLELQNLRHLIGAHETAYQKLQMYAQQADDPQIRQMFQKSAQDAQKAKQQLMSLLS' A
#
# COMPACT_ATOMS: atom_id res chain seq x y z
N MET A 1 -9.28 16.55 9.19
CA MET A 1 -8.38 16.92 10.30
C MET A 1 -8.53 15.96 11.48
N ALA A 2 -8.00 14.75 11.36
CA ALA A 2 -7.78 13.93 12.54
C ALA A 2 -6.78 14.67 13.46
N GLN A 3 -7.14 14.93 14.72
CA GLN A 3 -6.18 15.40 15.73
C GLN A 3 -5.28 14.23 16.11
N LEU A 4 -4.30 13.95 15.25
CA LEU A 4 -3.31 12.92 15.50
C LEU A 4 -2.26 13.47 16.46
N ASN A 5 -1.96 12.71 17.51
CA ASN A 5 -0.77 12.97 18.31
C ASN A 5 0.50 12.57 17.53
N GLN A 6 1.67 12.92 18.07
CA GLN A 6 2.93 12.70 17.37
C GLN A 6 3.24 11.22 17.10
N LEU A 7 2.85 10.32 18.00
CA LEU A 7 3.03 8.88 17.84
C LEU A 7 2.08 8.32 16.77
N GLU A 8 0.81 8.73 16.78
CA GLU A 8 -0.18 8.37 15.77
C GLU A 8 0.24 8.85 14.38
N LEU A 9 0.75 10.07 14.28
CA LEU A 9 1.29 10.62 13.03
C LEU A 9 2.49 9.82 12.51
N GLN A 10 3.41 9.43 13.39
CA GLN A 10 4.56 8.59 13.03
C GLN A 10 4.09 7.20 12.55
N ASN A 11 3.19 6.56 13.28
CA ASN A 11 2.60 5.27 12.91
C ASN A 11 1.90 5.36 11.55
N LEU A 12 1.10 6.41 11.32
CA LEU A 12 0.41 6.62 10.07
C LEU A 12 1.38 6.76 8.88
N ARG A 13 2.46 7.55 9.05
CA ARG A 13 3.51 7.66 8.03
C ARG A 13 4.22 6.34 7.76
N HIS A 14 4.50 5.56 8.82
CA HIS A 14 5.11 4.25 8.68
C HIS A 14 4.20 3.28 7.91
N LEU A 15 2.91 3.25 8.21
CA LEU A 15 1.92 2.46 7.49
C LEU A 15 1.82 2.86 6.02
N ILE A 16 1.77 4.16 5.71
CA ILE A 16 1.77 4.68 4.33
C ILE A 16 3.00 4.18 3.57
N GLY A 17 4.20 4.27 4.17
CA GLY A 17 5.45 3.80 3.58
C GLY A 17 5.49 2.28 3.38
N ALA A 18 4.96 1.51 4.35
CA ALA A 18 4.86 0.06 4.25
C ALA A 18 3.95 -0.37 3.08
N HIS A 19 2.80 0.29 2.91
CA HIS A 19 1.89 0.02 1.79
C HIS A 19 2.48 0.42 0.43
N GLU A 20 3.24 1.50 0.35
CA GLU A 20 3.99 1.86 -0.87
C GLU A 20 5.03 0.79 -1.23
N THR A 21 5.80 0.34 -0.24
CA THR A 21 6.80 -0.72 -0.45
C THR A 21 6.13 -2.03 -0.90
N ALA A 22 5.01 -2.38 -0.28
CA ALA A 22 4.22 -3.57 -0.66
C ALA A 22 3.70 -3.45 -2.10
N TYR A 23 3.13 -2.29 -2.47
CA TYR A 23 2.66 -2.02 -3.82
C TYR A 23 3.75 -2.25 -4.87
N GLN A 24 4.93 -1.67 -4.67
CA GLN A 24 6.05 -1.80 -5.60
C GLN A 24 6.51 -3.26 -5.74
N LYS A 25 6.67 -3.97 -4.61
CA LYS A 25 7.06 -5.39 -4.62
C LYS A 25 6.03 -6.26 -5.33
N LEU A 26 4.74 -6.07 -5.02
CA LEU A 26 3.66 -6.83 -5.63
C LEU A 26 3.56 -6.55 -7.14
N GLN A 27 3.81 -5.32 -7.58
CA GLN A 27 3.93 -5.01 -9.01
C GLN A 27 5.09 -5.74 -9.67
N MET A 28 6.27 -5.74 -9.04
CA MET A 28 7.43 -6.46 -9.56
C MET A 28 7.14 -7.97 -9.64
N TYR A 29 6.54 -8.55 -8.61
CA TYR A 29 6.17 -9.97 -8.61
C TYR A 29 5.13 -10.30 -9.66
N ALA A 30 4.15 -9.42 -9.91
CA ALA A 30 3.21 -9.58 -11.00
C ALA A 30 3.91 -9.61 -12.37
N GLN A 31 4.90 -8.74 -12.59
CA GLN A 31 5.67 -8.70 -13.84
C GLN A 31 6.55 -9.94 -14.04
N GLN A 32 7.07 -10.51 -12.95
CA GLN A 32 7.92 -11.70 -12.97
C GLN A 32 7.14 -13.03 -12.93
N ALA A 33 5.85 -13.00 -12.61
CA ALA A 33 5.02 -14.20 -12.55
C ALA A 33 4.62 -14.68 -13.95
N ASP A 34 5.02 -15.89 -14.32
CA ASP A 34 4.60 -16.54 -15.57
C ASP A 34 3.16 -17.06 -15.52
N ASP A 35 2.72 -17.52 -14.35
CA ASP A 35 1.36 -18.01 -14.16
C ASP A 35 0.34 -16.85 -14.18
N PRO A 36 -0.70 -16.91 -15.03
CA PRO A 36 -1.67 -15.82 -15.19
C PRO A 36 -2.54 -15.61 -13.94
N GLN A 37 -2.86 -16.65 -13.18
CA GLN A 37 -3.65 -16.53 -11.95
C GLN A 37 -2.81 -15.87 -10.84
N ILE A 38 -1.54 -16.26 -10.71
CA ILE A 38 -0.60 -15.66 -9.76
C ILE A 38 -0.34 -14.19 -10.12
N ARG A 39 -0.15 -13.90 -11.41
CA ARG A 39 -0.01 -12.53 -11.91
C ARG A 39 -1.21 -11.67 -11.54
N GLN A 40 -2.42 -12.17 -11.80
CA GLN A 40 -3.65 -11.45 -11.47
C GLN A 40 -3.82 -11.23 -9.96
N MET A 41 -3.46 -12.24 -9.15
CA MET A 41 -3.46 -12.12 -7.69
C MET A 41 -2.53 -10.99 -7.24
N PHE A 42 -1.27 -10.97 -7.71
CA PHE A 42 -0.32 -9.91 -7.36
C PHE A 42 -0.77 -8.52 -7.83
N GLN A 43 -1.33 -8.41 -9.05
CA GLN A 43 -1.89 -7.14 -9.54
C GLN A 43 -3.02 -6.63 -8.64
N LYS A 44 -3.93 -7.53 -8.24
CA LYS A 44 -5.04 -7.18 -7.34
C LYS A 44 -4.51 -6.73 -5.98
N SER A 45 -3.59 -7.49 -5.39
CA SER A 45 -2.97 -7.13 -4.11
C SER A 45 -2.21 -5.80 -4.18
N ALA A 46 -1.53 -5.51 -5.30
CA ALA A 46 -0.89 -4.21 -5.53
C ALA A 46 -1.94 -3.09 -5.52
N GLN A 47 -3.03 -3.23 -6.27
CA GLN A 47 -4.11 -2.23 -6.28
C GLN A 47 -4.73 -2.01 -4.90
N ASP A 48 -4.93 -3.06 -4.12
CA ASP A 48 -5.47 -2.95 -2.77
C ASP A 48 -4.48 -2.23 -1.83
N ALA A 49 -3.18 -2.51 -1.92
CA ALA A 49 -2.15 -1.78 -1.19
C ALA A 49 -2.13 -0.28 -1.57
N GLN A 50 -2.30 0.04 -2.85
CA GLN A 50 -2.38 1.43 -3.32
C GLN A 50 -3.61 2.16 -2.77
N LYS A 51 -4.78 1.50 -2.75
CA LYS A 51 -6.01 2.05 -2.15
C LYS A 51 -5.86 2.27 -0.66
N ALA A 52 -5.31 1.31 0.07
CA ALA A 52 -5.03 1.45 1.50
C ALA A 52 -4.11 2.65 1.77
N LYS A 53 -3.04 2.82 0.98
CA LYS A 53 -2.17 4.00 1.04
C LYS A 53 -2.95 5.30 0.86
N GLN A 54 -3.82 5.37 -0.17
CA GLN A 54 -4.64 6.56 -0.42
C GLN A 54 -5.58 6.89 0.73
N GLN A 55 -6.24 5.88 1.32
CA GLN A 55 -7.10 6.06 2.48
C GLN A 55 -6.32 6.58 3.69
N LEU A 56 -5.14 6.04 3.95
CA LEU A 56 -4.27 6.50 5.04
C LEU A 56 -3.76 7.93 4.80
N MET A 57 -3.43 8.30 3.55
CA MET A 57 -3.06 9.68 3.20
C MET A 57 -4.22 10.66 3.42
N SER A 58 -5.47 10.25 3.20
CA SER A 58 -6.64 11.10 3.48
C SER A 58 -6.81 11.43 4.97
N LEU A 59 -6.22 10.64 5.87
CA LEU A 59 -6.22 10.93 7.32
C LEU A 59 -5.19 12.01 7.70
N LEU A 60 -4.25 12.34 6.80
CA LEU A 60 -3.30 13.45 6.95
C LEU A 60 -3.88 14.80 6.50
N SER A 61 -5.09 14.80 5.94
CA SER A 61 -5.78 15.97 5.35
C SER A 61 -6.88 16.57 6.24
#